data_AF-A0A2C1L4R9-F1
#
_entry.id   AF-A0A2C1L4R9-F1
#
_cell.length_a   1.000
_cell.length_b   1.000
_cell.length_c   1.000
_cell.angle_alpha   90.00
_cell.angle_beta   90.00
_cell.angle_gamma   90.00
#
_symmetry.space_group_name_H-M   'P 1'
#
loop_
_entity.id
_entity.type
_entity.pdbx_description
1 polymer ?
#
loop_
_entity_poly.entity_id
_entity_poly.type
_entity_poly.pdbx_seq_one_letter_code
_entity_poly.pdbx_strand_id
1 'polypeptide(L)'
;MMYVKELRTSGWDICVGDVFNNGRMKYRLKVTQIEIEGENQNPNDAKIYCVAVDLHNSNKIIEVVDVPKGDSNRAWFINEFWTK
;
A
#
# COMPACT_ATOMS: atom_id res chain seq x y z
N MET A 1 17.98 -3.85 -3.67
CA MET A 1 16.55 -3.50 -3.72
C MET A 1 15.92 -4.19 -4.91
N MET A 2 14.73 -4.75 -4.76
CA MET A 2 13.98 -5.33 -5.86
C MET A 2 12.53 -4.83 -5.84
N TYR A 3 11.97 -4.64 -7.03
CA TYR A 3 10.57 -4.27 -7.21
C TYR A 3 9.78 -5.47 -7.69
N VAL A 4 8.68 -5.76 -7.02
CA VAL A 4 7.82 -6.90 -7.32
C VAL A 4 6.39 -6.44 -7.62
N LYS A 5 5.64 -7.27 -8.33
CA LYS A 5 4.22 -7.00 -8.63
C LYS A 5 3.28 -7.50 -7.54
N GLU A 6 3.71 -8.52 -6.81
CA GLU A 6 2.95 -9.18 -5.76
C GLU A 6 3.88 -9.50 -4.58
N LEU A 7 3.31 -9.50 -3.38
CA LEU A 7 3.99 -9.80 -2.14
C LEU A 7 3.02 -10.51 -1.20
N ARG A 8 3.35 -11.73 -0.80
CA ARG A 8 2.60 -12.47 0.22
C ARG A 8 3.09 -12.08 1.59
N THR A 9 2.22 -11.48 2.39
CA THR A 9 2.53 -11.06 3.76
C THR A 9 1.79 -11.95 4.76
N SER A 10 1.94 -11.70 6.07
CA SER A 10 1.15 -12.45 7.05
C SER A 10 -0.32 -12.02 7.15
N GLY A 11 -0.69 -10.88 6.55
CA GLY A 11 -2.07 -10.39 6.52
C GLY A 11 -2.69 -10.56 5.14
N TRP A 12 -2.22 -9.75 4.18
CA TRP A 12 -2.74 -9.74 2.81
C TRP A 12 -1.70 -10.20 1.78
N ASP A 13 -2.18 -10.79 0.69
CA ASP A 13 -1.44 -10.83 -0.57
C ASP A 13 -1.59 -9.47 -1.25
N ILE A 14 -0.53 -8.66 -1.20
CA ILE A 14 -0.50 -7.28 -1.69
C ILE A 14 0.03 -7.27 -3.12
N CYS A 15 -0.76 -6.72 -4.04
CA CYS A 15 -0.42 -6.56 -5.45
C CYS A 15 -0.44 -5.08 -5.85
N VAL A 16 0.40 -4.72 -6.83
CA VAL A 16 0.32 -3.39 -7.46
C VAL A 16 -1.07 -3.21 -8.09
N GLY A 17 -1.74 -2.11 -7.75
CA GLY A 17 -3.10 -1.79 -8.17
C GLY A 17 -4.18 -2.15 -7.15
N ASP A 18 -3.85 -2.92 -6.10
CA ASP A 18 -4.78 -3.19 -5.00
C ASP A 18 -5.24 -1.89 -4.35
N VAL A 19 -6.48 -1.92 -3.85
CA VAL A 19 -7.08 -0.80 -3.15
C VAL A 19 -7.46 -1.25 -1.75
N PHE A 20 -7.03 -0.50 -0.75
CA PHE A 20 -7.30 -0.76 0.64
C PHE A 20 -8.14 0.36 1.26
N ASN A 21 -9.02 0.01 2.18
CA ASN A 21 -9.88 0.90 2.94
C ASN A 21 -9.72 0.63 4.44
N ASN A 22 -9.90 1.66 5.28
CA ASN A 22 -9.92 1.49 6.73
C ASN A 22 -11.18 2.05 7.40
N GLY A 23 -12.15 2.52 6.61
CA GLY A 23 -13.44 3.04 7.07
C GLY A 23 -13.37 4.35 7.88
N ARG A 24 -12.17 4.82 8.23
CA ARG A 24 -11.94 6.04 9.02
C ARG A 24 -11.49 7.20 8.13
N MET A 25 -10.68 6.90 7.13
CA MET A 25 -10.14 7.90 6.21
C MET A 25 -11.16 8.28 5.14
N LYS A 26 -11.11 9.54 4.71
CA LYS A 26 -11.93 10.05 3.59
C LYS A 26 -11.36 9.69 2.21
N TYR A 27 -10.51 8.66 2.16
CA TYR A 27 -9.81 8.17 0.98
C TYR A 27 -9.50 6.68 1.15
N ARG A 28 -9.16 6.03 0.03
CA ARG A 28 -8.60 4.67 0.01
C ARG A 28 -7.15 4.72 -0.44
N LEU A 29 -6.35 3.72 -0.06
CA LEU A 29 -4.98 3.59 -0.54
C LEU A 29 -4.95 2.69 -1.76
N LYS A 30 -4.39 3.16 -2.87
CA LYS A 30 -4.09 2.33 -4.03
C LYS A 30 -2.60 2.06 -4.11
N VAL A 31 -2.21 0.79 -4.13
CA VAL A 31 -0.80 0.37 -4.22
C VAL A 31 -0.28 0.70 -5.62
N THR A 32 0.86 1.38 -5.68
CA THR A 32 1.52 1.74 -6.95
C THR A 32 2.83 1.00 -7.15
N GLN A 33 3.52 0.65 -6.06
CA GLN A 33 4.83 -0.01 -6.12
C GLN A 33 5.10 -0.77 -4.83
N ILE A 34 5.81 -1.89 -4.95
CA ILE A 34 6.24 -2.72 -3.82
C ILE A 34 7.76 -2.88 -3.93
N GLU A 35 8.49 -2.49 -2.88
CA GLU A 35 9.95 -2.55 -2.81
C GLU A 35 10.39 -3.43 -1.65
N ILE A 36 11.34 -4.34 -1.93
CA ILE A 36 11.95 -5.21 -0.92
C ILE A 36 13.44 -4.90 -0.84
N GLU A 37 13.92 -4.62 0.37
CA GLU A 37 15.29 -4.22 0.66
C GLU A 37 16.16 -5.45 0.98
N GLY A 38 16.34 -6.34 -0.01
CA GLY A 38 17.20 -7.51 0.08
C GLY A 38 16.46 -8.85 -0.10
N GLU A 39 17.19 -9.91 -0.42
CA GLU A 39 16.60 -11.19 -0.84
C GLU A 39 15.96 -12.01 0.29
N ASN A 40 16.40 -11.81 1.55
CA ASN A 40 15.93 -12.56 2.73
C ASN A 40 15.13 -11.70 3.72
N GLN A 41 14.57 -10.58 3.26
CA GLN A 41 13.83 -9.69 4.15
C GLN A 41 12.43 -10.25 4.45
N ASN A 42 11.97 -10.08 5.68
CA ASN A 42 10.60 -10.43 6.07
C ASN A 42 9.61 -9.68 5.15
N PRO A 43 8.67 -10.36 4.48
CA PRO A 43 7.68 -9.73 3.61
C PRO A 43 6.91 -8.59 4.28
N ASN A 44 6.68 -8.68 5.59
CA ASN A 44 5.99 -7.64 6.34
C ASN A 44 6.79 -6.32 6.46
N ASP A 45 8.10 -6.36 6.23
CA ASP A 45 8.98 -5.18 6.27
C ASP A 45 9.17 -4.53 4.90
N ALA A 46 8.60 -5.10 3.84
CA ALA A 46 8.63 -4.48 2.51
C ALA A 46 7.99 -3.08 2.53
N LYS A 47 8.49 -2.19 1.69
CA LYS A 47 7.92 -0.85 1.48
C LYS A 47 6.81 -0.94 0.44
N ILE A 48 5.62 -0.48 0.83
CA ILE A 48 4.43 -0.39 0.01
C ILE A 48 4.19 1.08 -0.28
N TYR A 49 4.37 1.46 -1.54
CA TYR A 49 4.06 2.80 -2.02
C TYR A 49 2.60 2.84 -2.44
N CYS A 50 1.90 3.86 -1.98
CA CYS A 50 0.50 4.06 -2.26
C CYS A 50 0.22 5.49 -2.71
N VAL A 51 -0.92 5.66 -3.39
CA VAL A 51 -1.55 6.97 -3.58
C VAL A 51 -2.93 6.95 -2.93
N ALA A 52 -3.38 8.09 -2.46
CA ALA A 52 -4.77 8.24 -2.03
C ALA A 52 -5.69 8.32 -3.26
N VAL A 53 -6.78 7.57 -3.23
CA VAL A 53 -7.83 7.58 -4.25
C VAL A 53 -9.20 7.83 -3.63
N ASP A 54 -10.11 8.38 -4.44
CA ASP A 54 -11.47 8.70 -4.07
C ASP A 54 -12.22 7.45 -3.53
N LEU A 55 -13.08 7.65 -2.52
CA LEU A 55 -13.85 6.58 -1.89
C LEU A 55 -14.76 5.83 -2.87
N HIS A 56 -15.24 6.50 -3.91
CA HIS A 56 -16.20 5.96 -4.88
C HIS A 56 -15.55 5.69 -6.25
N ASN A 57 -14.36 6.22 -6.53
CA ASN A 57 -13.66 6.01 -7.79
C ASN A 57 -12.15 5.74 -7.59
N SER A 58 -11.76 4.48 -7.68
CA SER A 58 -10.37 4.03 -7.50
C SER A 58 -9.38 4.51 -8.57
N ASN A 59 -9.87 5.16 -9.64
CA ASN A 59 -9.03 5.74 -10.69
C ASN A 59 -8.82 7.25 -10.50
N LYS A 60 -9.57 7.88 -9.60
CA LYS A 60 -9.42 9.29 -9.27
C LYS A 60 -8.46 9.42 -8.09
N ILE A 61 -7.22 9.80 -8.40
CA ILE A 61 -6.21 10.16 -7.39
C ILE A 61 -6.64 11.46 -6.71
N ILE A 62 -6.46 11.52 -5.40
CA ILE A 62 -6.69 12.72 -4.59
C ILE A 62 -5.44 13.03 -3.78
N GLU A 63 -5.16 14.31 -3.59
CA GLU A 63 -4.02 14.75 -2.79
C GLU A 63 -4.47 14.92 -1.33
N VAL A 64 -3.78 14.23 -0.42
CA VAL A 64 -4.04 14.30 1.02
C VAL A 64 -2.70 14.38 1.75
N VAL A 65 -2.66 15.15 2.84
CA VAL A 65 -1.43 15.37 3.62
C VAL A 65 -0.91 14.06 4.22
N ASP A 66 -1.81 13.15 4.59
CA ASP A 66 -1.48 11.86 5.21
C ASP A 66 -0.84 10.84 4.25
N VAL A 67 -0.89 11.09 2.94
CA VAL A 67 -0.30 10.21 1.91
C VAL A 67 0.54 11.06 0.96
N PRO A 68 1.72 11.54 1.41
CA PRO A 68 2.59 12.34 0.58
C PRO A 68 3.05 11.57 -0.65
N LYS A 69 3.18 12.28 -1.78
CA LYS A 69 3.66 11.68 -3.02
C LYS A 69 5.08 11.15 -2.85
N GLY A 70 5.27 9.87 -3.16
CA GLY A 70 6.57 9.20 -3.08
C GLY A 70 6.93 8.64 -1.71
N ASP A 71 6.03 8.78 -0.72
CA ASP A 71 6.19 8.12 0.57
C ASP A 71 5.73 6.65 0.52
N SER A 72 6.17 5.87 1.50
CA SER A 72 5.85 4.44 1.61
C SER A 72 5.48 4.06 3.03
N ASN A 73 4.60 3.07 3.17
CA ASN A 73 4.35 2.40 4.43
C ASN A 73 5.04 1.04 4.45
N ARG A 74 5.32 0.50 5.64
CA ARG A 74 5.72 -0.90 5.74
C ARG A 74 4.50 -1.81 5.53
N ALA A 75 4.70 -2.99 4.96
CA ALA A 75 3.60 -3.91 4.67
C ALA A 75 2.81 -4.32 5.93
N TRP A 76 3.47 -4.46 7.08
CA TRP A 76 2.79 -4.69 8.36
C TRP A 76 1.79 -3.57 8.72
N PHE A 77 2.08 -2.32 8.38
CA PHE A 77 1.19 -1.19 8.64
C PHE A 77 -0.09 -1.29 7.80
N ILE A 78 0.04 -1.73 6.54
CA ILE A 78 -1.12 -2.01 5.69
C ILE A 78 -1.97 -3.14 6.30
N ASN A 79 -1.32 -4.23 6.75
CA ASN A 79 -2.00 -5.36 7.36
C ASN A 79 -2.78 -4.99 8.63
N GLU A 80 -2.23 -4.13 9.47
CA GLU A 80 -2.84 -3.76 10.76
C GLU A 80 -3.96 -2.73 10.63
N PHE A 81 -3.80 -1.75 9.74
CA PHE A 81 -4.68 -0.58 9.71
C PHE A 81 -5.60 -0.53 8.50
N TRP A 82 -5.43 -1.41 7.52
CA TRP A 82 -6.19 -1.38 6.29
C TRP A 82 -6.73 -2.76 5.89
N THR A 83 -7.89 -2.74 5.23
CA THR A 83 -8.60 -3.92 4.73
C THR A 83 -8.72 -3.83 3.22
N LYS A 84 -8.51 -4.95 2.55
CA LYS A 84 -8.60 -5.05 1.09
C LYS A 84 -10.06 -5.06 0.62
#